data_AF-A0A8T6ZTN4-F1
#
_entry.id   AF-A0A8T6ZTN4-F1
#
_cell.length_a   1.000
_cell.length_b   1.000
_cell.length_c   1.000
_cell.angle_alpha   90.00
_cell.angle_beta   90.00
_cell.angle_gamma   90.00
#
_symmetry.space_group_name_H-M   'P 1'
#
loop_
_entity.id
_entity.type
_entity.pdbx_description
1 polymer ?
#
loop_
_entity_poly.entity_id
_entity_poly.type
_entity_poly.pdbx_seq_one_letter_code
_entity_poly.pdbx_strand_id
1 'polypeptide(L)'
;MKRSVTVLPGDGIGPEVTAQAAAVLQAAAARFDAEIALSSALIGGAAIDAENSPLPETSLASCEKSDAIFLGAVGGPQWANVPANLRPEQGLLDLRRALGLFAN
;
A
#
# COMPACT_ATOMS: atom_id res chain seq x y z
N MET A 1 -16.63 -8.91 -14.29
CA MET A 1 -16.87 -8.02 -13.12
C MET A 1 -15.56 -7.37 -12.78
N LYS A 2 -15.52 -6.04 -12.79
CA LYS A 2 -14.34 -5.23 -12.48
C LYS A 2 -13.93 -5.41 -11.02
N ARG A 3 -12.63 -5.61 -10.77
CA ARG A 3 -12.01 -5.66 -9.44
C ARG A 3 -11.14 -4.44 -9.21
N SER A 4 -11.27 -3.80 -8.05
CA SER A 4 -10.43 -2.69 -7.63
C SER A 4 -9.29 -3.18 -6.72
N VAL A 5 -8.08 -2.70 -6.98
CA VAL A 5 -6.90 -3.00 -6.16
C VAL A 5 -6.22 -1.70 -5.78
N THR A 6 -6.07 -1.47 -4.47
CA THR A 6 -5.23 -0.38 -3.96
C THR A 6 -3.79 -0.86 -3.88
N VAL A 7 -2.91 -0.18 -4.61
CA VAL A 7 -1.47 -0.40 -4.56
C VAL A 7 -0.89 0.56 -3.54
N LEU A 8 -0.11 0.03 -2.61
CA LEU A 8 0.62 0.77 -1.58
C LEU A 8 2.12 0.59 -1.83
N PRO A 9 2.75 1.44 -2.68
CA PRO A 9 4.14 1.25 -3.10
C PRO A 9 5.12 1.30 -1.92
N GLY A 10 4.88 2.25 -1.01
CA GLY A 10 5.67 2.47 0.19
C GLY A 10 7.11 2.93 -0.09
N ASP A 11 8.07 2.35 0.62
CA ASP A 11 9.42 2.88 0.78
C ASP A 11 10.50 1.99 0.13
N GLY A 12 11.70 2.56 -0.04
CA GLY A 12 12.87 1.85 -0.55
C GLY A 12 12.61 1.28 -1.96
N ILE A 13 12.79 -0.02 -2.13
CA ILE A 13 12.54 -0.72 -3.40
C ILE A 13 11.05 -0.95 -3.68
N GLY A 14 10.17 -0.65 -2.72
CA GLY A 14 8.73 -0.88 -2.80
C GLY A 14 8.09 -0.32 -4.08
N PRO A 15 8.32 0.95 -4.44
CA PRO A 15 7.83 1.53 -5.70
C PRO A 15 8.29 0.79 -6.97
N GLU A 16 9.55 0.33 -7.01
CA GLU A 16 10.10 -0.35 -8.18
C GLU A 16 9.45 -1.73 -8.37
N VAL A 17 9.39 -2.53 -7.30
CA VAL A 17 8.83 -3.89 -7.36
C VAL A 17 7.32 -3.87 -7.58
N THR A 18 6.61 -2.90 -6.99
CA THR A 18 5.16 -2.79 -7.18
C THR A 18 4.79 -2.34 -8.59
N ALA A 19 5.58 -1.47 -9.21
CA ALA A 19 5.38 -1.09 -10.61
C ALA A 19 5.50 -2.29 -11.56
N GLN A 20 6.49 -3.16 -11.34
CA GLN A 20 6.67 -4.38 -12.16
C GLN A 20 5.54 -5.39 -11.93
N ALA A 21 5.14 -5.61 -10.67
CA ALA A 21 4.02 -6.47 -10.37
C ALA A 21 2.70 -5.96 -10.94
N ALA A 22 2.46 -4.63 -10.93
CA ALA A 22 1.32 -4.02 -11.60
C ALA A 22 1.31 -4.27 -13.10
N ALA A 23 2.46 -4.17 -13.78
CA ALA A 23 2.58 -4.47 -15.21
C ALA A 23 2.25 -5.95 -15.52
N VAL A 24 2.76 -6.88 -14.71
CA VAL A 24 2.46 -8.32 -14.84
C VAL A 24 0.97 -8.59 -14.58
N LEU A 25 0.39 -7.96 -13.55
CA LEU A 25 -1.03 -8.11 -13.21
C LEU A 25 -1.94 -7.62 -14.35
N GLN A 26 -1.61 -6.49 -14.98
CA GLN A 26 -2.35 -5.98 -16.14
C GLN A 26 -2.23 -6.91 -17.35
N ALA A 27 -1.03 -7.46 -17.63
CA ALA A 27 -0.85 -8.42 -18.70
C ALA A 27 -1.65 -9.72 -18.46
N ALA A 28 -1.65 -10.22 -17.22
CA ALA A 28 -2.45 -11.38 -16.84
C ALA A 28 -3.96 -11.09 -16.95
N ALA A 29 -4.41 -9.92 -16.48
CA ALA A 29 -5.80 -9.50 -16.59
C ALA A 29 -6.28 -9.51 -18.04
N ALA A 30 -5.49 -8.94 -18.97
CA ALA A 30 -5.78 -8.96 -20.40
C ALA A 30 -5.82 -10.40 -20.96
N ARG A 31 -4.91 -11.28 -20.53
CA ARG A 31 -4.84 -12.67 -21.01
C ARG A 31 -6.05 -13.52 -20.60
N PHE A 32 -6.66 -13.22 -19.47
CA PHE A 32 -7.78 -13.99 -18.90
C PHE A 32 -9.13 -13.25 -19.00
N ASP A 33 -9.19 -12.16 -19.76
CA ASP A 33 -10.39 -11.32 -19.92
C ASP A 33 -10.97 -10.86 -18.56
N ALA A 34 -10.07 -10.51 -17.65
CA ALA A 34 -10.38 -9.95 -16.34
C ALA A 34 -10.20 -8.43 -16.35
N GLU A 35 -11.08 -7.72 -15.64
CA GLU A 35 -11.00 -6.28 -15.48
C GLU A 35 -10.42 -5.94 -14.10
N ILE A 36 -9.19 -5.44 -14.06
CA ILE A 36 -8.52 -5.03 -12.81
C ILE A 36 -8.17 -3.54 -12.89
N ALA A 37 -8.78 -2.74 -12.01
CA ALA A 37 -8.43 -1.33 -11.83
C ALA A 37 -7.44 -1.17 -10.68
N LEU A 38 -6.28 -0.60 -10.98
CA LEU A 38 -5.25 -0.29 -10.01
C LEU A 38 -5.32 1.19 -9.65
N SER A 39 -5.24 1.50 -8.36
CA SER A 39 -5.08 2.87 -7.87
C SER A 39 -4.00 2.91 -6.80
N SER A 40 -3.17 3.95 -6.79
CA SER A 40 -2.08 4.08 -5.81
C SER A 40 -2.50 4.93 -4.62
N ALA A 41 -2.04 4.57 -3.43
CA ALA A 41 -2.18 5.34 -2.21
C ALA A 41 -0.88 5.33 -1.40
N LEU A 42 -0.76 6.25 -0.42
CA LEU A 42 0.46 6.44 0.36
C LEU A 42 0.47 5.52 1.58
N ILE A 43 1.65 5.04 1.95
CA ILE A 43 1.90 4.37 3.23
C ILE A 43 3.37 4.56 3.63
N GLY A 44 3.68 4.36 4.90
CA GLY A 44 5.05 4.29 5.39
C GLY A 44 5.74 5.66 5.41
N GLY A 45 7.05 5.65 5.16
CA GLY A 45 7.90 6.82 5.08
C GLY A 45 7.43 7.85 4.05
N ALA A 46 7.04 7.39 2.86
CA ALA A 46 6.48 8.22 1.81
C ALA A 46 5.23 8.98 2.27
N ALA A 47 4.40 8.35 3.10
CA ALA A 47 3.22 9.00 3.68
C ALA A 47 3.58 9.98 4.80
N ILE A 48 4.57 9.64 5.64
CA ILE A 48 5.08 10.54 6.69
C ILE A 48 5.61 11.82 6.06
N ASP A 49 6.40 11.71 4.99
CA ASP A 49 6.99 12.87 4.33
C ASP A 49 5.93 13.77 3.67
N ALA A 50 4.85 13.18 3.14
CA ALA A 50 3.79 13.92 2.44
C ALA A 50 2.71 14.50 3.36
N GLU A 51 2.27 13.72 4.36
CA GLU A 51 1.06 14.01 5.15
C GLU A 51 1.30 13.90 6.67
N ASN A 52 2.55 13.73 7.11
CA ASN A 52 2.92 13.56 8.53
C ASN A 52 2.16 12.43 9.23
N SER A 53 1.83 11.37 8.49
CA SER A 53 1.17 10.16 8.99
C SER A 53 1.72 8.93 8.25
N PRO A 54 2.06 7.83 8.94
CA PRO A 54 2.48 6.59 8.27
C PRO A 54 1.33 5.86 7.57
N LEU A 55 0.08 6.22 7.88
CA LEU A 55 -1.12 5.74 7.20
C LEU A 55 -2.16 6.87 7.15
N PRO A 56 -2.21 7.64 6.05
CA PRO A 56 -3.20 8.68 5.89
C PRO A 56 -4.62 8.13 5.82
N GLU A 57 -5.60 8.87 6.34
CA GLU A 57 -7.02 8.46 6.32
C GLU A 57 -7.51 8.21 4.89
N THR A 58 -7.03 9.01 3.92
CA THR A 58 -7.33 8.85 2.49
C THR A 58 -6.86 7.50 1.95
N SER A 59 -5.72 7.01 2.44
CA SER A 59 -5.12 5.74 2.02
C SER A 59 -5.84 4.55 2.66
N LEU A 60 -6.22 4.66 3.94
CA LEU A 60 -7.09 3.68 4.58
C LEU A 60 -8.45 3.59 3.90
N ALA A 61 -9.09 4.73 3.62
CA ALA A 61 -10.39 4.78 2.94
C ALA A 61 -10.33 4.22 1.50
N SER A 62 -9.18 4.34 0.82
CA SER A 62 -8.94 3.68 -0.47
C SER A 62 -8.90 2.15 -0.29
N CYS A 63 -8.16 1.68 0.70
CA CYS A 63 -8.04 0.25 1.01
C CYS A 63 -9.38 -0.38 1.39
N GLU A 64 -10.20 0.28 2.21
CA GLU A 64 -11.53 -0.20 2.62
C GLU A 64 -12.52 -0.33 1.46
N LYS A 65 -12.32 0.43 0.38
CA LYS A 65 -13.18 0.42 -0.82
C LYS A 65 -12.69 -0.53 -1.91
N SER A 66 -11.52 -1.13 -1.74
CA SER A 66 -10.91 -2.00 -2.75
C SER A 66 -11.21 -3.48 -2.50
N ASP A 67 -11.30 -4.27 -3.57
CA ASP A 67 -11.44 -5.73 -3.47
C ASP A 67 -10.16 -6.38 -2.93
N ALA A 68 -8.99 -5.78 -3.18
CA ALA A 68 -7.70 -6.25 -2.68
C ALA A 68 -6.70 -5.11 -2.48
N ILE A 69 -5.64 -5.40 -1.73
CA ILE A 69 -4.54 -4.47 -1.45
C ILE A 69 -3.23 -5.13 -1.85
N PHE A 70 -2.39 -4.39 -2.57
CA PHE A 70 -1.06 -4.84 -2.97
C PHE A 70 0.01 -3.90 -2.41
N LEU A 71 0.71 -4.36 -1.37
CA LEU A 71 1.70 -3.58 -0.64
C LEU A 71 3.12 -3.95 -1.09
N GLY A 72 3.96 -2.94 -1.29
CA GLY A 72 5.38 -3.08 -1.57
C GLY A 72 6.19 -3.34 -0.30
N ALA A 73 6.82 -2.29 0.23
CA ALA A 73 7.60 -2.34 1.46
C ALA A 73 7.44 -1.04 2.25
N VAL A 74 7.70 -1.06 3.56
CA VAL A 74 7.76 0.16 4.38
C VAL A 74 9.05 0.14 5.22
N GLY A 75 9.59 1.32 5.51
CA GLY A 75 10.78 1.48 6.34
C GLY A 75 11.95 2.15 5.62
N GLY A 76 12.88 2.68 6.42
CA GLY A 76 14.12 3.28 5.93
C GLY A 76 14.86 4.02 7.04
N PRO A 77 16.19 4.21 6.92
CA PRO A 77 17.02 4.82 7.95
C PRO A 77 16.63 6.27 8.25
N GLN A 78 16.01 6.97 7.30
CA GLN A 78 15.50 8.34 7.46
C GLN A 78 14.51 8.46 8.64
N TRP A 79 13.67 7.45 8.85
CA TRP A 79 12.63 7.46 9.88
C TRP A 79 12.99 6.64 11.12
N ALA A 80 14.26 6.28 11.33
CA ALA A 80 14.67 5.44 12.46
C ALA A 80 14.49 6.14 13.82
N ASN A 81 14.65 7.47 13.86
CA ASN A 81 14.65 8.28 15.09
C ASN A 81 13.35 9.05 15.33
N VAL A 82 12.31 8.83 14.53
CA VAL A 82 11.00 9.45 14.76
C VAL A 82 10.28 8.75 15.92
N PRO A 83 9.31 9.42 16.58
CA PRO A 83 8.45 8.79 17.58
C PRO A 83 7.83 7.50 17.07
N ALA A 84 7.65 6.50 17.94
CA ALA A 84 7.20 5.17 17.55
C ALA A 84 5.88 5.17 16.74
N ASN A 85 4.96 6.08 17.07
CA ASN A 85 3.68 6.25 16.38
C ASN A 85 3.79 6.88 14.98
N LEU A 86 4.95 7.45 14.64
CA LEU A 86 5.25 8.05 13.34
C LEU A 86 6.27 7.22 12.55
N ARG A 87 6.53 5.97 12.95
CA ARG A 87 7.42 5.09 12.18
C ARG A 87 6.68 4.44 11.01
N PRO A 88 7.34 4.16 9.87
CA PRO A 88 6.71 3.52 8.73
C PRO A 88 5.99 2.21 9.07
N GLU A 89 6.57 1.38 9.94
CA GLU A 89 6.02 0.09 10.35
C GLU A 89 4.70 0.25 11.12
N GLN A 90 4.50 1.39 11.79
CA GLN A 90 3.26 1.68 12.50
C GLN A 90 2.07 1.73 11.52
N GLY A 91 2.26 2.33 10.33
CA GLY A 91 1.23 2.38 9.29
C GLY A 91 0.82 0.99 8.81
N LEU A 92 1.76 0.06 8.68
CA LEU A 92 1.46 -1.34 8.33
C LEU A 92 0.65 -2.05 9.43
N LEU A 93 1.01 -1.84 10.71
CA LEU A 93 0.28 -2.44 11.83
C LEU A 93 -1.14 -1.88 11.94
N ASP A 94 -1.30 -0.57 11.76
CA ASP A 94 -2.59 0.09 11.83
C ASP A 94 -3.50 -0.30 10.67
N LEU A 95 -2.95 -0.44 9.46
CA LEU A 95 -3.68 -0.96 8.29
C LEU A 95 -4.24 -2.36 8.56
N ARG A 96 -3.39 -3.28 9.06
CA ARG A 96 -3.81 -4.65 9.36
C ARG A 96 -4.89 -4.69 10.44
N ARG A 97 -4.76 -3.85 11.47
CA ARG A 97 -5.75 -3.76 12.56
C ARG A 97 -7.08 -3.21 12.04
N ALA A 98 -7.06 -2.12 11.28
CA ALA A 98 -8.26 -1.47 10.75
C ALA A 98 -9.06 -2.40 9.84
N LEU A 99 -8.36 -3.22 9.03
CA LEU A 99 -8.98 -4.17 8.11
C LEU A 99 -9.27 -5.54 8.72
N GLY A 100 -8.96 -5.76 10.00
CA GLY A 100 -9.21 -7.03 10.69
C GLY A 100 -8.44 -8.23 10.11
N LEU A 101 -7.23 -8.01 9.56
CA LEU A 101 -6.44 -9.05 8.87
C LEU A 101 -5.69 -9.95 9.87
N PHE A 102 -6.43 -10.87 10.53
CA PHE A 102 -5.91 -11.73 11.59
C PHE A 102 -5.13 -12.97 11.09
N ALA A 103 -5.41 -13.44 9.88
CA ALA A 103 -4.73 -14.59 9.27
C ALA A 103 -3.59 -14.10 8.36
N ASN A 104 -2.39 -14.65 8.54
CA ASN A 104 -1.19 -14.31 7.79
C ASN A 104 -0.62 -15.52 7.07
#